data_AF-A0A929Z577-F1
#
_entry.id   AF-A0A929Z577-F1
#
_cell.length_a   1.000
_cell.length_b   1.000
_cell.length_c   1.000
_cell.angle_alpha   90.00
_cell.angle_beta   90.00
_cell.angle_gamma   90.00
#
_symmetry.space_group_name_H-M   'P 1'
#
loop_
_entity.id
_entity.type
_entity.pdbx_description
1 polymer ?
#
loop_
_entity_poly.entity_id
_entity_poly.type
_entity_poly.pdbx_seq_one_letter_code
_entity_poly.pdbx_strand_id
1 'polypeptide(L)'
;MRKIALLCLLLLCITQLRAQRSAVSVGWEPAFQGFGVSFDRRVAPKSHWGYRVGVGYTTYKGLPEYNYREKGITVPLDLNFLAGGKHHMFEAACGTSLAYIQYSYEETNQRPRENGCDYPGRRKYQLTHEYSHRYFGRFTQLFHLSAGYRFQMDKGLIFRAGLSLSDDFHIWETFSFSNDGQDNFHPYLSIGYTF
;
A
#
# COMPACT_ATOMS: atom_id res chain seq x y z
N MET A 1 6.28 30.18 -28.43
CA MET A 1 5.70 28.90 -28.87
C MET A 1 5.46 27.90 -27.73
N ARG A 2 6.43 27.62 -26.84
CA ARG A 2 6.25 26.71 -25.67
C ARG A 2 5.04 27.05 -24.77
N LYS A 3 4.82 28.32 -24.43
CA LYS A 3 3.72 28.76 -23.55
C LYS A 3 2.33 28.59 -24.18
N ILE A 4 2.21 28.75 -25.49
CA ILE A 4 0.96 28.60 -26.25
C ILE A 4 0.62 27.12 -26.39
N ALA A 5 1.61 26.26 -26.65
CA ALA A 5 1.42 24.81 -26.67
C ALA A 5 0.95 24.29 -25.30
N LEU A 6 1.52 24.80 -24.21
CA LEU A 6 1.12 24.45 -22.84
C LEU A 6 -0.32 24.92 -22.54
N LEU A 7 -0.70 26.12 -22.99
CA LEU A 7 -2.06 26.65 -22.85
C LEU A 7 -3.08 25.83 -23.66
N CYS A 8 -2.74 25.45 -24.90
CA CYS A 8 -3.59 24.59 -25.74
C CYS A 8 -3.74 23.18 -25.14
N LEU A 9 -2.68 22.63 -24.54
CA LEU A 9 -2.72 21.33 -23.87
C LEU A 9 -3.59 21.38 -22.61
N LEU A 10 -3.49 22.47 -21.84
CA LEU A 10 -4.38 22.76 -20.70
C LEU A 10 -5.84 22.92 -21.14
N LEU A 11 -6.10 23.63 -22.24
CA LEU A 11 -7.43 23.82 -22.80
C LEU A 11 -8.04 22.51 -23.36
N LEU A 12 -7.22 21.63 -23.93
CA LEU A 12 -7.65 20.30 -24.37
C LEU A 12 -8.03 19.40 -23.19
N CYS A 13 -7.39 19.55 -22.03
CA CYS A 13 -7.80 18.84 -20.81
C CYS A 13 -9.17 19.28 -20.27
N ILE A 14 -9.56 20.54 -20.47
CA ILE A 14 -10.80 21.12 -19.92
C ILE A 14 -12.04 20.75 -20.76
N THR A 15 -11.88 20.32 -22.02
CA THR A 15 -13.01 20.12 -22.95
C THR A 15 -13.62 18.72 -22.97
N GLN A 16 -13.07 17.76 -22.21
CA GLN A 16 -13.50 16.34 -22.22
C GLN A 16 -14.33 15.98 -20.98
N LEU A 17 -15.23 16.89 -20.57
CA LEU A 17 -16.01 16.82 -19.33
C LEU A 17 -17.20 15.84 -19.45
N ARG A 18 -16.97 14.56 -19.16
CA ARG A 18 -18.02 13.54 -19.07
C ARG A 18 -18.41 13.28 -17.61
N ALA A 19 -19.70 13.12 -17.35
CA ALA A 19 -20.20 12.77 -16.02
C ALA A 19 -19.82 11.31 -15.71
N GLN A 20 -18.64 11.12 -15.14
CA GLN A 20 -18.11 9.82 -14.80
C GLN A 20 -18.88 9.25 -13.59
N ARG A 21 -19.32 8.00 -13.73
CA ARG A 21 -20.19 7.29 -12.80
C ARG A 21 -19.39 6.61 -11.70
N SER A 22 -20.10 6.19 -10.65
CA SER A 22 -19.52 5.41 -9.57
C SER A 22 -18.86 4.14 -10.11
N ALA A 23 -17.76 3.74 -9.49
CA ALA A 23 -17.00 2.57 -9.88
C ALA A 23 -16.56 1.78 -8.66
N VAL A 24 -16.47 0.47 -8.81
CA VAL A 24 -15.87 -0.44 -7.83
C VAL A 24 -14.66 -1.07 -8.49
N SER A 25 -13.53 -1.11 -7.79
CA SER A 25 -12.28 -1.70 -8.26
C SER A 25 -11.71 -2.64 -7.21
N VAL A 26 -10.95 -3.62 -7.68
CA VAL A 26 -10.17 -4.54 -6.87
C VAL A 26 -8.76 -4.61 -7.44
N GLY A 27 -7.76 -4.70 -6.58
CA GLY A 27 -6.39 -4.87 -7.04
C GLY A 27 -5.36 -4.61 -5.97
N TRP A 28 -4.11 -4.62 -6.43
CA TRP A 28 -3.00 -4.15 -5.65
C TRP A 28 -2.91 -2.64 -5.82
N GLU A 29 -3.37 -1.89 -4.81
CA GLU A 29 -3.32 -0.43 -4.81
C GLU A 29 -2.39 0.08 -3.70
N PRO A 30 -1.72 1.23 -3.92
CA PRO A 30 -0.82 1.81 -2.92
C PRO A 30 -1.54 2.12 -1.62
N ALA A 31 -2.79 2.55 -1.75
CA ALA A 31 -3.66 2.90 -0.65
C ALA A 31 -3.93 1.70 0.29
N PHE A 32 -3.87 0.47 -0.22
CA PHE A 32 -4.03 -0.74 0.59
C PHE A 32 -2.70 -1.29 1.12
N GLN A 33 -1.58 -0.89 0.52
CA GLN A 33 -0.26 -1.54 0.65
C GLN A 33 -0.36 -3.06 0.49
N GLY A 34 -1.22 -3.51 -0.43
CA GLY A 34 -1.67 -4.88 -0.54
C GLY A 34 -2.87 -5.01 -1.48
N PHE A 35 -3.67 -6.06 -1.29
CA PHE A 35 -4.88 -6.28 -2.07
C PHE A 35 -6.11 -5.69 -1.38
N GLY A 36 -6.99 -5.03 -2.13
CA GLY A 36 -8.22 -4.49 -1.56
C GLY A 36 -9.28 -4.15 -2.58
N VAL A 37 -10.43 -3.73 -2.07
CA VAL A 37 -11.59 -3.28 -2.85
C VAL A 37 -11.82 -1.80 -2.58
N SER A 38 -11.95 -1.01 -3.63
CA SER A 38 -12.13 0.43 -3.59
C SER A 38 -13.42 0.84 -4.31
N PHE A 39 -14.13 1.79 -3.73
CA PHE A 39 -15.23 2.52 -4.34
C PHE A 39 -14.74 3.91 -4.74
N ASP A 40 -14.97 4.28 -6.00
CA ASP A 40 -14.51 5.50 -6.62
C ASP A 40 -15.72 6.31 -7.13
N ARG A 41 -15.79 7.59 -6.76
CA ARG A 41 -16.83 8.51 -7.23
C ARG A 41 -16.27 9.91 -7.49
N ARG A 42 -16.81 10.62 -8.48
CA ARG A 42 -16.50 12.04 -8.72
C ARG A 42 -17.20 12.95 -7.70
N VAL A 43 -16.56 14.05 -7.32
CA VAL A 43 -17.11 15.03 -6.37
C VAL A 43 -18.35 15.72 -6.94
N ALA A 44 -18.34 16.04 -8.24
CA ALA A 44 -19.45 16.63 -8.95
C ALA A 44 -19.60 16.00 -10.33
N PRO A 45 -20.80 16.07 -10.95
CA PRO A 45 -20.96 15.67 -12.33
C PRO A 45 -19.94 16.39 -13.21
N LYS A 46 -19.19 15.61 -13.99
CA LYS A 46 -18.12 16.09 -14.88
C LYS A 46 -16.87 16.64 -14.19
N SER A 47 -16.74 16.57 -12.87
CA SER A 47 -15.51 17.00 -12.21
C SER A 47 -14.34 16.07 -12.56
N HIS A 48 -13.17 16.66 -12.82
CA HIS A 48 -11.90 15.94 -12.89
C HIS A 48 -11.51 15.35 -11.52
N TRP A 49 -11.99 15.97 -10.44
CA TRP A 49 -11.74 15.54 -9.07
C TRP A 49 -12.77 14.50 -8.59
N GLY A 50 -12.26 13.51 -7.89
CA GLY A 50 -13.04 12.49 -7.22
C GLY A 50 -12.39 12.06 -5.93
N TYR A 51 -13.07 11.13 -5.27
CA TYR A 51 -12.60 10.51 -4.06
C TYR A 51 -12.68 8.99 -4.21
N ARG A 52 -11.83 8.31 -3.46
CA ARG A 52 -11.80 6.85 -3.35
C ARG A 52 -11.81 6.47 -1.89
N VAL A 53 -12.62 5.48 -1.55
CA VAL A 53 -12.65 4.86 -0.23
C VAL A 53 -12.67 3.36 -0.40
N GLY A 54 -12.09 2.60 0.52
CA GLY A 54 -12.03 1.15 0.37
C GLY A 54 -11.67 0.42 1.64
N VAL A 55 -11.49 -0.89 1.48
CA VAL A 55 -10.92 -1.77 2.50
C VAL A 55 -9.92 -2.69 1.82
N GLY A 56 -8.73 -2.80 2.41
CA GLY A 56 -7.67 -3.66 1.95
C GLY A 56 -7.16 -4.57 3.05
N TYR A 57 -6.45 -5.60 2.62
CA TYR A 57 -5.72 -6.51 3.46
C TYR A 57 -4.28 -6.59 2.96
N THR A 58 -3.34 -6.42 3.89
CA THR A 58 -1.91 -6.55 3.64
C THR A 58 -1.34 -7.69 4.45
N THR A 59 -0.35 -8.37 3.87
CA THR A 59 0.47 -9.33 4.60
C THR A 59 1.91 -9.17 4.19
N TYR A 60 2.77 -9.05 5.20
CA TYR A 60 4.20 -8.97 5.02
C TYR A 60 4.86 -10.14 5.74
N LYS A 61 5.85 -10.75 5.10
CA LYS A 61 6.74 -11.74 5.73
C LYS A 61 8.14 -11.16 5.66
N GLY A 62 8.72 -10.90 6.82
CA GLY A 62 10.10 -10.46 6.92
C GLY A 62 11.07 -11.55 6.48
N LEU A 63 12.36 -11.21 6.51
CA LEU A 63 13.42 -12.15 6.12
C LEU A 63 13.34 -13.45 6.95
N PRO A 64 13.71 -14.61 6.36
CA PRO A 64 13.59 -15.93 6.99
C PRO A 64 14.27 -16.04 8.36
N GLU A 65 15.27 -15.21 8.62
CA GLU A 65 16.08 -15.23 9.85
C GLU A 65 15.32 -14.75 11.10
N TYR A 66 14.26 -13.96 10.94
CA TYR A 66 13.53 -13.33 12.07
C TYR A 66 12.10 -13.84 12.26
N ASN A 67 11.63 -14.78 11.41
CA ASN A 67 10.26 -15.34 11.43
C ASN A 67 9.15 -14.29 11.69
N TYR A 68 9.36 -13.11 11.13
CA TYR A 68 8.53 -11.94 11.36
C TYR A 68 7.37 -11.91 10.37
N ARG A 69 6.15 -11.76 10.87
CA ARG A 69 4.94 -11.70 10.05
C ARG A 69 4.07 -10.53 10.48
N GLU A 70 3.65 -9.76 9.48
CA GLU A 70 2.64 -8.71 9.66
C GLU A 70 1.40 -9.06 8.85
N LYS A 71 0.25 -8.77 9.44
CA LYS A 71 -1.06 -8.82 8.78
C LYS A 71 -1.80 -7.56 9.13
N GLY A 72 -2.36 -6.88 8.14
CA GLY A 72 -3.02 -5.61 8.37
C GLY A 72 -4.33 -5.51 7.62
N ILE A 73 -5.29 -4.81 8.23
CA ILE A 73 -6.48 -4.31 7.54
C ILE A 73 -6.28 -2.81 7.33
N THR A 74 -6.53 -2.34 6.12
CA THR A 74 -6.34 -0.94 5.72
C THR A 74 -7.64 -0.34 5.22
N VAL A 75 -7.90 0.92 5.59
CA VAL A 75 -9.05 1.71 5.15
C VAL A 75 -8.52 2.98 4.50
N PRO A 76 -8.33 3.00 3.17
CA PRO A 76 -7.87 4.18 2.45
C PRO A 76 -8.95 5.22 2.23
N LEU A 77 -8.50 6.46 2.20
CA LEU A 77 -9.23 7.64 1.77
C LEU A 77 -8.34 8.46 0.83
N ASP A 78 -8.71 8.50 -0.46
CA ASP A 78 -7.94 9.21 -1.48
C ASP A 78 -8.75 10.29 -2.16
N LEU A 79 -8.05 11.35 -2.56
CA LEU A 79 -8.49 12.32 -3.55
C LEU A 79 -7.77 12.01 -4.85
N ASN A 80 -8.51 11.90 -5.95
CA ASN A 80 -7.94 11.60 -7.25
C ASN A 80 -8.38 12.60 -8.32
N PHE A 81 -7.46 12.88 -9.23
CA PHE A 81 -7.61 13.80 -10.34
C PHE A 81 -7.44 13.04 -11.65
N LEU A 82 -8.36 13.25 -12.58
CA LEU A 82 -8.36 12.63 -13.90
C LEU A 82 -8.17 13.68 -14.99
N ALA A 83 -7.15 13.47 -15.83
CA ALA A 83 -6.91 14.28 -17.02
C ALA A 83 -6.87 13.38 -18.26
N GLY A 84 -7.59 13.73 -19.31
CA GLY A 84 -7.64 12.92 -20.53
C GLY A 84 -9.02 12.91 -21.15
N GLY A 85 -9.28 11.95 -22.03
CA GLY A 85 -10.50 11.92 -22.83
C GLY A 85 -10.90 10.53 -23.30
N LYS A 86 -12.19 10.39 -23.62
CA LYS A 86 -12.84 9.13 -24.03
C LYS A 86 -12.66 8.03 -22.99
N HIS A 87 -11.79 7.05 -23.28
CA HIS A 87 -11.54 5.89 -22.44
C HIS A 87 -10.16 5.90 -21.80
N HIS A 88 -9.29 6.84 -22.16
CA HIS A 88 -7.89 6.87 -21.78
C HIS A 88 -7.63 8.12 -20.95
N MET A 89 -7.28 7.91 -19.68
CA MET A 89 -7.13 8.98 -18.70
C MET A 89 -5.83 8.80 -17.94
N PHE A 90 -5.12 9.91 -17.73
CA PHE A 90 -4.12 10.01 -16.68
C PHE A 90 -4.82 10.19 -15.34
N GLU A 91 -4.38 9.44 -14.33
CA GLU A 91 -4.88 9.50 -12.96
C GLU A 91 -3.73 9.86 -12.01
N ALA A 92 -3.93 10.90 -11.22
CA ALA A 92 -3.08 11.21 -10.08
C ALA A 92 -3.92 11.14 -8.81
N ALA A 93 -3.41 10.53 -7.74
CA ALA A 93 -4.11 10.47 -6.47
C ALA A 93 -3.17 10.79 -5.30
N CYS A 94 -3.72 11.39 -4.27
CA CYS A 94 -3.09 11.53 -2.96
C CYS A 94 -4.08 11.12 -1.89
N GLY A 95 -3.60 10.46 -0.85
CA GLY A 95 -4.49 9.92 0.16
C GLY A 95 -3.79 9.55 1.44
N THR A 96 -4.61 9.11 2.38
CA THR A 96 -4.15 8.54 3.63
C THR A 96 -4.96 7.28 3.94
N SER A 97 -4.31 6.32 4.58
CA SER A 97 -4.94 5.06 4.97
C SER A 97 -4.79 4.84 6.46
N LEU A 98 -5.90 4.50 7.10
CA LEU A 98 -5.88 4.00 8.48
C LEU A 98 -5.68 2.50 8.44
N ALA A 99 -4.68 2.00 9.16
CA ALA A 99 -4.31 0.60 9.21
C ALA A 99 -4.35 0.08 10.64
N TYR A 100 -4.87 -1.14 10.81
CA TYR A 100 -4.65 -1.93 12.01
C TYR A 100 -3.76 -3.11 11.65
N ILE A 101 -2.56 -3.17 12.23
CA ILE A 101 -1.52 -4.14 11.89
C ILE A 101 -1.28 -5.04 13.10
N GLN A 102 -1.38 -6.33 12.88
CA GLN A 102 -0.99 -7.36 13.82
C GLN A 102 0.40 -7.87 13.48
N TYR A 103 1.29 -7.74 14.44
CA TYR A 103 2.67 -8.20 14.41
C TYR A 103 2.76 -9.55 15.10
N SER A 104 3.48 -10.48 14.46
CA SER A 104 3.83 -11.78 15.01
C SER A 104 5.31 -12.00 14.80
N TYR A 105 6.05 -12.29 15.86
CA TYR A 105 7.45 -12.64 15.77
C TYR A 105 7.76 -13.87 16.63
N GLU A 106 8.73 -14.66 16.17
CA GLU A 106 9.24 -15.81 16.91
C GLU A 106 10.59 -15.45 17.52
N GLU A 107 10.62 -15.29 18.84
CA GLU A 107 11.88 -15.13 19.57
C GLU A 107 12.49 -16.53 19.79
N THR A 108 13.70 -16.73 19.27
CA THR A 108 14.52 -17.89 19.63
C THR A 108 15.34 -17.53 20.86
N ASN A 109 14.90 -17.95 22.04
CA ASN A 109 15.70 -17.79 23.24
C ASN A 109 16.63 -18.98 23.40
N GLN A 110 17.94 -18.73 23.37
CA GLN A 110 18.96 -19.73 23.72
C GLN A 110 19.10 -19.76 25.23
N ARG A 111 18.49 -20.76 25.88
CA ARG A 111 18.70 -20.98 27.32
C ARG A 111 19.69 -22.13 27.52
N PRO A 112 20.81 -21.91 28.22
CA PRO A 112 21.66 -23.00 28.65
C PRO A 112 20.91 -23.80 29.71
N ARG A 113 20.51 -25.03 29.39
CA ARG A 113 19.96 -25.96 30.37
C ARG A 113 21.10 -26.83 30.90
N GLU A 114 21.30 -26.81 32.21
CA GLU A 114 22.31 -27.62 32.88
C GLU A 114 21.86 -29.08 32.88
N ASN A 115 22.54 -29.91 32.08
CA ASN A 115 22.13 -31.31 31.84
C ASN A 115 23.13 -32.29 32.46
N GLY A 116 23.51 -32.03 33.72
CA GLY A 116 24.32 -32.94 34.54
C GLY A 116 25.83 -32.79 34.37
N CYS A 117 26.56 -33.61 35.14
CA CYS A 117 28.02 -33.61 35.22
C CYS A 117 28.60 -34.75 34.39
N ASP A 118 29.59 -34.43 33.55
CA ASP A 118 30.41 -35.41 32.85
C ASP A 118 31.82 -35.26 33.42
N TYR A 119 32.20 -36.14 34.36
CA TYR A 119 33.44 -36.10 35.16
C TYR A 119 33.51 -34.99 36.25
N PRO A 120 34.27 -35.18 37.34
CA PRO A 120 34.36 -34.18 38.42
C PRO A 120 34.97 -32.89 37.87
N GLY A 121 34.15 -31.84 37.77
CA GLY A 121 34.60 -30.48 37.45
C GLY A 121 34.17 -29.90 36.10
N ARG A 122 33.49 -30.63 35.21
CA ARG A 122 32.95 -30.06 33.96
C ARG A 122 31.43 -30.13 33.90
N ARG A 123 30.78 -28.95 33.84
CA ARG A 123 29.33 -28.79 33.61
C ARG A 123 29.04 -28.89 32.10
N LYS A 124 28.06 -29.72 31.72
CA LYS A 124 27.52 -29.74 30.35
C LYS A 124 26.32 -28.80 30.24
N TYR A 125 26.37 -27.91 29.25
CA TYR A 125 25.24 -27.05 28.89
C TYR A 125 24.63 -27.58 27.58
N GLN A 126 23.32 -27.83 27.58
CA GLN A 126 22.59 -28.12 26.36
C GLN A 126 21.80 -26.88 25.96
N LEU A 127 22.05 -26.38 24.74
CA LEU A 127 21.29 -25.27 24.16
C LEU A 127 19.88 -25.75 23.86
N THR A 128 18.90 -25.25 24.61
CA THR A 128 17.49 -25.49 24.30
C THR A 128 16.96 -24.28 23.54
N HIS A 129 16.36 -24.53 22.37
CA HIS A 129 15.65 -23.50 21.61
C HIS A 129 14.21 -23.44 22.13
N GLU A 130 13.88 -22.37 22.87
CA GLU A 130 12.52 -22.10 23.30
C GLU A 130 11.89 -21.11 22.32
N TYR A 131 10.81 -21.55 21.64
CA TYR A 131 10.06 -20.75 20.69
C TYR A 131 8.95 -20.00 21.43
N SER A 132 9.07 -18.67 21.53
CA SER A 132 8.01 -17.83 22.09
C SER A 132 7.32 -17.07 20.97
N HIS A 133 6.00 -17.23 20.86
CA HIS A 133 5.15 -16.46 19.95
C HIS A 133 4.63 -15.22 20.68
N ARG A 134 4.96 -14.03 20.18
CA ARG A 134 4.35 -12.78 20.66
C ARG A 134 3.47 -12.17 19.59
N TYR A 135 2.34 -11.63 20.03
CA TYR A 135 1.38 -10.92 19.19
C TYR A 135 1.15 -9.53 19.75
N PHE A 136 1.25 -8.52 18.89
CA PHE A 136 0.89 -7.15 19.25
C PHE A 136 0.15 -6.49 18.08
N GLY A 137 -0.79 -5.59 18.38
CA GLY A 137 -1.57 -4.88 17.37
C GLY A 137 -1.40 -3.37 17.48
N ARG A 138 -1.20 -2.68 16.36
CA ARG A 138 -1.00 -1.23 16.31
C ARG A 138 -1.92 -0.57 15.28
N PHE A 139 -2.46 0.59 15.64
CA PHE A 139 -3.08 1.50 14.69
C PHE A 139 -2.03 2.42 14.08
N THR A 140 -2.02 2.52 12.77
CA THR A 140 -1.05 3.31 12.00
C THR A 140 -1.78 4.11 10.94
N GLN A 141 -1.32 5.34 10.69
CA GLN A 141 -1.76 6.16 9.58
C GLN A 141 -0.66 6.19 8.52
N LEU A 142 -1.03 5.99 7.26
CA LEU A 142 -0.12 5.94 6.13
C LEU A 142 -0.49 7.04 5.15
N PHE A 143 0.50 7.63 4.48
CA PHE A 143 0.30 8.57 3.40
C PHE A 143 0.81 7.98 2.09
N HIS A 144 0.11 8.28 1.00
CA HIS A 144 0.52 7.81 -0.31
C HIS A 144 0.14 8.80 -1.41
N LEU A 145 0.97 8.78 -2.44
CA LEU A 145 0.86 9.52 -3.68
C LEU A 145 0.92 8.51 -4.82
N SER A 146 0.07 8.64 -5.82
CA SER A 146 0.10 7.78 -6.98
C SER A 146 -0.13 8.55 -8.26
N ALA A 147 0.51 8.09 -9.33
CA ALA A 147 0.34 8.61 -10.67
C ALA A 147 0.34 7.46 -11.65
N GLY A 148 -0.59 7.45 -12.59
CA GLY A 148 -0.78 6.32 -13.47
C GLY A 148 -1.74 6.58 -14.61
N TYR A 149 -2.02 5.48 -15.30
CA TYR A 149 -2.91 5.42 -16.42
C TYR A 149 -4.17 4.64 -16.04
N ARG A 150 -5.32 5.19 -16.40
CA ARG A 150 -6.65 4.63 -16.22
C ARG A 150 -7.30 4.46 -17.59
N PHE A 151 -7.69 3.24 -17.89
CA PHE A 151 -8.64 2.93 -18.94
C PHE A 151 -10.04 2.78 -18.35
N GLN A 152 -11.04 3.46 -18.90
CA GLN A 152 -12.42 3.38 -18.42
C GLN A 152 -13.44 3.39 -19.57
N MET A 153 -14.27 2.35 -19.64
CA MET A 153 -15.46 2.32 -20.50
C MET A 153 -16.61 3.18 -19.93
N ASP A 154 -17.59 3.54 -20.76
CA ASP A 154 -18.74 4.37 -20.32
C ASP A 154 -19.64 3.65 -19.32
N LYS A 155 -19.79 2.35 -19.53
CA LYS A 155 -20.31 1.35 -18.60
C LYS A 155 -19.52 0.08 -18.86
N GLY A 156 -18.99 -0.54 -17.83
CA GLY A 156 -18.16 -1.72 -18.00
C GLY A 156 -16.80 -1.60 -17.35
N LEU A 157 -15.79 -2.15 -18.01
CA LEU A 157 -14.48 -2.39 -17.41
C LEU A 157 -13.69 -1.11 -17.17
N ILE A 158 -13.02 -1.08 -16.02
CA ILE A 158 -11.95 -0.14 -15.67
C ILE A 158 -10.67 -0.93 -15.48
N PHE A 159 -9.57 -0.37 -15.96
CA PHE A 159 -8.22 -0.86 -15.70
C PHE A 159 -7.36 0.31 -15.26
N ARG A 160 -6.55 0.13 -14.21
CA ARG A 160 -5.59 1.14 -13.76
C ARG A 160 -4.23 0.50 -13.56
N ALA A 161 -3.20 1.17 -14.03
CA ALA A 161 -1.81 0.79 -13.79
C ALA A 161 -0.97 2.05 -13.59
N GLY A 162 -0.03 2.03 -12.67
CA GLY A 162 0.80 3.19 -12.40
C GLY A 162 1.87 2.95 -11.38
N LEU A 163 2.44 4.04 -10.89
CA LEU A 163 3.43 4.06 -9.84
C LEU A 163 2.90 4.82 -8.63
N SER A 164 3.41 4.48 -7.47
CA SER A 164 3.11 5.18 -6.24
C SER A 164 4.31 5.36 -5.37
N LEU A 165 4.29 6.46 -4.64
CA LEU A 165 5.12 6.71 -3.49
C LEU A 165 4.22 6.51 -2.27
N SER A 166 4.61 5.66 -1.36
CA SER A 166 3.96 5.52 -0.07
C SER A 166 5.00 5.72 1.00
N ASP A 167 4.59 6.25 2.14
CA ASP A 167 5.33 5.97 3.36
C ASP A 167 5.32 4.44 3.54
N ASP A 168 6.47 3.82 3.26
CA ASP A 168 6.71 2.42 3.58
C ASP A 168 6.43 2.23 5.08
N PHE A 169 5.95 1.06 5.49
CA PHE A 169 5.47 0.69 6.83
C PHE A 169 6.47 0.88 8.02
N HIS A 170 7.50 1.73 7.93
CA HIS A 170 8.57 1.89 8.91
C HIS A 170 8.86 3.34 9.32
N ILE A 171 7.85 4.07 9.80
CA ILE A 171 8.07 5.40 10.43
C ILE A 171 7.67 5.34 11.91
N TRP A 172 8.52 4.69 12.71
CA TRP A 172 8.95 5.18 14.05
C TRP A 172 9.83 4.23 14.89
N GLU A 173 10.14 3.00 14.46
CA GLU A 173 11.03 2.11 15.26
C GLU A 173 12.18 1.45 14.50
N THR A 174 12.40 1.75 13.21
CA THR A 174 13.52 1.18 12.43
C THR A 174 14.50 2.25 11.92
N PHE A 175 14.57 3.40 12.57
CA PHE A 175 15.77 4.24 12.47
C PHE A 175 16.90 3.57 13.26
N SER A 176 17.56 2.57 12.65
CA SER A 176 18.96 2.28 12.95
C SER A 176 19.66 1.23 12.08
N PHE A 177 19.04 0.56 11.10
CA PHE A 177 19.79 -0.37 10.24
C PHE A 177 19.24 -0.51 8.81
N SER A 178 19.18 0.59 8.06
CA SER A 178 19.41 0.53 6.61
C SER A 178 19.78 1.91 6.09
N ASN A 179 21.07 2.12 5.86
CA ASN A 179 21.54 3.11 4.89
C ASN A 179 21.02 2.68 3.52
N ASP A 180 19.90 3.26 3.07
CA ASP A 180 19.69 3.70 1.70
C ASP A 180 18.34 4.41 1.62
N GLY A 181 18.39 5.75 1.67
CA GLY A 181 17.24 6.62 1.45
C GLY A 181 16.82 6.61 -0.02
N GLN A 182 16.22 5.52 -0.47
CA GLN A 182 15.59 5.45 -1.79
C GLN A 182 14.08 5.53 -1.62
N ASP A 183 13.50 6.64 -2.09
CA ASP A 183 12.08 6.78 -2.34
C ASP A 183 11.65 5.70 -3.34
N ASN A 184 11.17 4.56 -2.85
CA ASN A 184 10.85 3.40 -3.69
C ASN A 184 9.50 3.63 -4.38
N PHE A 185 9.52 3.74 -5.72
CA PHE A 185 8.31 3.72 -6.52
C PHE A 185 7.73 2.31 -6.58
N HIS A 186 6.52 2.13 -6.06
CA HIS A 186 5.80 0.86 -6.10
C HIS A 186 4.83 0.81 -7.29
N PRO A 187 4.90 -0.21 -8.16
CA PRO A 187 3.91 -0.37 -9.20
C PRO A 187 2.56 -0.80 -8.60
N TYR A 188 1.47 -0.34 -9.20
CA TYR A 188 0.13 -0.77 -8.81
C TYR A 188 -0.70 -1.16 -10.01
N LEU A 189 -1.66 -2.06 -9.79
CA LEU A 189 -2.56 -2.60 -10.79
C LEU A 189 -3.94 -2.85 -10.18
N SER A 190 -4.98 -2.30 -10.81
CA SER A 190 -6.37 -2.57 -10.40
C SER A 190 -7.29 -2.75 -11.60
N ILE A 191 -8.31 -3.58 -11.40
CA ILE A 191 -9.38 -3.82 -12.36
C ILE A 191 -10.70 -3.51 -11.66
N GLY A 192 -11.63 -2.90 -12.38
CA GLY A 192 -12.91 -2.51 -11.81
C GLY A 192 -14.03 -2.49 -12.82
N TYR A 193 -15.18 -2.05 -12.33
CA TYR A 193 -16.41 -1.92 -13.09
C TYR A 193 -17.11 -0.60 -12.77
N THR A 194 -17.57 0.10 -13.81
CA THR A 194 -18.38 1.33 -13.70
C THR A 194 -19.80 1.10 -14.21
N PHE A 195 -20.79 1.60 -13.46
CA PHE A 195 -22.22 1.40 -13.68
C PHE A 195 -22.98 2.71 -13.87
#